data_AF-A0A372UL15-F1
#
_entry.id   AF-A0A372UL15-F1
#
_cell.length_a   1.000
_cell.length_b   1.000
_cell.length_c   1.000
_cell.angle_alpha   90.00
_cell.angle_beta   90.00
_cell.angle_gamma   90.00
#
_symmetry.space_group_name_H-M   'P 1'
#
loop_
_entity.id
_entity.type
_entity.pdbx_description
1 polymer ?
#
loop_
_entity_poly.entity_id
_entity_poly.type
_entity_poly.pdbx_seq_one_letter_code
_entity_poly.pdbx_strand_id
1 'polypeptide(L)'
;MSNKSYIAIDLKSFYASVECIERGLDPLTTNLVVADNSRTEKTICLAVTSSLKSYGVSGRPRLFEVIQQVDKINASRLFQLKNKEFTGNSYDKKDLDKNLNLKVDYIVAPPRMAFYMKYSAEIYNIYLKYVS
;
A
#
# COMPACT_ATOMS: atom_id res chain seq x y z
N MET A 1 10.69 43.57 -7.15
CA MET A 1 10.60 42.34 -6.33
C MET A 1 10.88 41.16 -7.24
N SER A 2 11.82 40.27 -6.90
CA SER A 2 12.05 39.07 -7.72
C SER A 2 10.84 38.14 -7.62
N ASN A 3 10.42 37.58 -8.75
CA ASN A 3 9.39 36.53 -8.76
C ASN A 3 9.97 35.28 -8.10
N LYS A 4 9.49 34.95 -6.91
CA LYS A 4 9.84 33.71 -6.22
C LYS A 4 8.86 32.61 -6.65
N SER A 5 9.40 31.46 -7.00
CA SER A 5 8.64 30.23 -7.26
C SER A 5 8.89 29.25 -6.12
N TYR A 6 7.82 28.60 -5.65
CA TYR A 6 7.87 27.63 -4.56
C TYR A 6 7.38 26.27 -5.07
N ILE A 7 8.01 25.20 -4.59
CA ILE A 7 7.66 23.82 -4.94
C ILE A 7 7.45 23.04 -3.64
N ALA A 8 6.34 22.31 -3.54
CA ALA A 8 6.06 21.38 -2.46
C ALA A 8 5.95 19.96 -3.03
N ILE A 9 6.78 19.03 -2.53
CA ILE A 9 6.84 17.65 -3.02
C ILE A 9 6.43 16.71 -1.89
N ASP A 10 5.38 15.93 -2.11
CA ASP A 10 4.93 14.87 -1.21
C ASP A 10 5.06 13.50 -1.87
N LEU A 11 5.63 12.53 -1.14
CA LEU A 11 5.86 11.19 -1.64
C LEU A 11 4.63 10.31 -1.39
N LYS A 12 3.96 9.91 -2.47
CA LYS A 12 2.73 9.11 -2.41
C LYS A 12 2.96 7.79 -1.67
N SER A 13 2.22 7.59 -0.58
CA SER A 13 2.24 6.36 0.22
C SER A 13 3.66 5.94 0.67
N PHE A 14 4.52 6.91 1.00
CA PHE A 14 5.96 6.73 1.20
C PHE A 14 6.39 5.44 1.90
N TYR A 15 5.92 5.17 3.13
CA TYR A 15 6.33 3.97 3.87
C TYR A 15 5.93 2.67 3.16
N ALA A 16 4.73 2.61 2.59
CA ALA A 16 4.28 1.42 1.88
C ALA A 16 5.08 1.21 0.58
N SER A 17 5.45 2.30 -0.10
CA SER A 17 6.30 2.26 -1.29
C SER A 17 7.71 1.75 -0.97
N VAL A 18 8.33 2.21 0.13
CA VAL A 18 9.63 1.69 0.59
C VAL A 18 9.52 0.21 0.94
N GLU A 19 8.48 -0.21 1.66
CA GLU A 19 8.28 -1.63 2.01
C GLU A 19 8.08 -2.52 0.77
N CYS A 20 7.44 -2.04 -0.30
CA CYS A 20 7.30 -2.77 -1.55
C CYS A 20 8.65 -2.94 -2.26
N ILE A 21 9.39 -1.83 -2.45
CA ILE A 21 10.67 -1.86 -3.17
C ILE A 21 11.68 -2.77 -2.48
N GLU A 22 11.76 -2.72 -1.15
CA GLU A 22 12.64 -3.59 -0.35
C GLU A 22 12.28 -5.08 -0.43
N ARG A 23 11.06 -5.41 -0.86
CA ARG A 23 10.59 -6.78 -1.08
C ARG A 23 10.64 -7.19 -2.54
N GLY A 24 11.16 -6.35 -3.43
CA GLY A 24 11.15 -6.59 -4.87
C GLY A 24 9.76 -6.53 -5.50
N LEU A 25 8.83 -5.78 -4.88
CA LEU A 25 7.44 -5.67 -5.29
C LEU A 25 7.16 -4.32 -5.95
N ASP A 26 6.19 -4.28 -6.88
CA ASP A 26 5.74 -3.04 -7.53
C ASP A 26 4.82 -2.25 -6.58
N PRO A 27 5.21 -1.05 -6.11
CA PRO A 27 4.43 -0.26 -5.15
C PRO A 27 3.11 0.29 -5.72
N LEU A 28 2.93 0.27 -7.04
CA LEU A 28 1.71 0.74 -7.69
C LEU A 28 0.63 -0.35 -7.74
N THR A 29 1.00 -1.62 -7.69
CA THR A 29 0.07 -2.75 -7.90
C THR A 29 -0.05 -3.67 -6.70
N THR A 30 0.99 -3.77 -5.88
CA THR A 30 1.02 -4.65 -4.72
C THR A 30 0.09 -4.13 -3.63
N ASN A 31 -0.86 -4.93 -3.17
CA ASN A 31 -1.67 -4.69 -1.99
C ASN A 31 -0.80 -4.87 -0.74
N LEU A 32 -0.30 -3.78 -0.19
CA LEU A 32 0.48 -3.77 1.04
C LEU A 32 0.02 -2.66 1.99
N VAL A 33 0.02 -2.98 3.29
CA VAL A 33 -0.23 -2.06 4.40
C VAL A 33 0.94 -2.11 5.38
N VAL A 34 1.32 -0.94 5.92
CA VAL A 34 2.36 -0.82 6.95
C VAL A 34 1.70 -0.72 8.31
N ALA A 35 1.80 -1.76 9.13
CA ALA A 35 1.19 -1.83 10.46
C ALA A 35 1.95 -2.80 11.36
N ASP A 36 1.88 -2.59 12.69
CA ASP A 36 2.37 -3.54 13.69
C ASP A 36 1.25 -4.52 14.07
N ASN A 37 1.21 -5.68 13.40
CA ASN A 37 0.22 -6.73 13.63
C ASN A 37 0.53 -7.62 14.85
N SER A 38 1.68 -7.44 15.51
CA SER A 38 2.02 -8.22 16.71
C SER A 38 1.18 -7.84 17.93
N ARG A 39 0.54 -6.65 17.90
CA ARG A 39 -0.28 -6.13 18.99
C ARG A 39 -1.73 -6.58 18.89
N THR A 40 -2.51 -5.89 18.05
CA THR A 40 -3.94 -6.15 17.82
C THR A 40 -4.33 -5.62 16.45
N GLU A 41 -5.46 -6.08 15.90
CA GLU A 41 -6.04 -5.52 14.67
C GLU A 41 -6.57 -4.08 14.84
N LYS A 42 -6.64 -3.58 16.08
CA LYS A 42 -6.94 -2.15 16.37
C LYS A 42 -5.71 -1.25 16.20
N THR A 43 -4.56 -1.80 15.81
CA THR A 43 -3.37 -1.00 15.48
C THR A 43 -3.66 -0.04 14.34
N ILE A 44 -2.98 1.11 14.36
CA ILE A 44 -3.07 2.08 13.27
C ILE A 44 -2.14 1.66 12.13
N CYS A 45 -2.64 1.76 10.91
CA CYS A 45 -1.81 1.58 9.72
C CYS A 45 -1.11 2.91 9.41
N LEU A 46 0.21 2.88 9.27
CA LEU A 46 1.01 4.07 8.99
C LEU A 46 0.92 4.49 7.52
N ALA A 47 0.79 3.52 6.62
CA ALA A 47 0.64 3.75 5.20
C ALA A 47 -0.06 2.56 4.53
N VAL A 48 -0.69 2.86 3.40
CA VAL A 48 -1.36 1.90 2.54
C VAL A 48 -0.96 2.18 1.09
N THR A 49 -0.67 1.13 0.32
CA THR A 49 -0.39 1.19 -1.11
C THR A 49 -1.56 1.74 -1.93
N SER A 50 -1.27 2.25 -3.13
CA SER A 50 -2.30 2.85 -3.99
C SER A 50 -3.32 1.83 -4.49
N SER A 51 -2.88 0.61 -4.78
CA SER A 51 -3.71 -0.55 -5.13
C SER A 51 -4.73 -0.85 -4.02
N LEU A 52 -4.30 -0.93 -2.77
CA LEU A 52 -5.19 -1.21 -1.65
C LEU A 52 -6.14 -0.02 -1.35
N LYS A 53 -5.68 1.23 -1.57
CA LYS A 53 -6.57 2.41 -1.55
C LYS A 53 -7.65 2.37 -2.64
N SER A 54 -7.33 1.84 -3.83
CA SER A 54 -8.31 1.72 -4.92
C SER A 54 -9.48 0.79 -4.59
N TYR A 55 -9.27 -0.09 -3.60
CA TYR A 55 -10.29 -0.95 -3.02
C TYR A 55 -11.16 -0.24 -1.96
N GLY A 56 -11.02 1.08 -1.77
CA GLY A 56 -11.82 1.86 -0.82
C GLY A 56 -11.25 1.89 0.60
N VAL A 57 -10.05 1.35 0.82
CA VAL A 57 -9.33 1.48 2.10
C VAL A 57 -8.85 2.92 2.26
N SER A 58 -9.05 3.49 3.45
CA SER A 58 -8.63 4.86 3.75
C SER A 58 -7.09 4.99 3.77
N GLY A 59 -6.57 6.22 3.83
CA GLY A 59 -5.12 6.46 3.86
C GLY A 59 -4.45 6.12 5.20
N ARG A 60 -5.21 6.14 6.30
CA ARG A 60 -4.76 5.83 7.67
C ARG A 60 -5.81 4.97 8.40
N PRO A 61 -6.10 3.76 7.90
CA PRO A 61 -7.09 2.90 8.49
C PRO A 61 -6.55 2.26 9.76
N ARG A 62 -7.44 1.65 10.53
CA ARG A 62 -7.10 0.60 11.48
C ARG A 62 -6.95 -0.72 10.73
N LEU A 63 -6.11 -1.63 11.20
CA LEU A 63 -5.87 -2.89 10.48
C LEU A 63 -7.15 -3.71 10.29
N PHE A 64 -8.07 -3.70 11.27
CA PHE A 64 -9.37 -4.35 11.13
C PHE A 64 -10.24 -3.76 10.00
N GLU A 65 -10.10 -2.47 9.67
CA GLU A 65 -10.85 -1.85 8.57
C GLU A 65 -10.33 -2.33 7.22
N VAL A 66 -9.02 -2.59 7.13
CA VAL A 66 -8.40 -3.23 5.96
C VAL A 66 -8.95 -4.64 5.78
N ILE A 67 -8.97 -5.45 6.85
CA ILE A 67 -9.51 -6.81 6.86
C ILE A 67 -10.97 -6.80 6.37
N GLN A 68 -11.82 -5.99 7.00
CA GLN A 68 -13.25 -5.90 6.64
C GLN A 68 -13.46 -5.49 5.18
N GLN A 69 -12.68 -4.53 4.68
CA GLN A 69 -12.81 -4.09 3.30
C GLN A 69 -12.38 -5.17 2.30
N VAL A 70 -11.29 -5.89 2.59
CA VAL A 70 -10.82 -7.00 1.75
C VAL A 70 -11.82 -8.16 1.77
N ASP A 71 -12.39 -8.48 2.93
CA ASP A 71 -13.42 -9.52 3.06
C ASP A 71 -14.68 -9.17 2.25
N LYS A 72 -15.13 -7.91 2.31
CA LYS A 72 -16.26 -7.42 1.50
C LYS A 72 -16.02 -7.58 0.00
N ILE A 73 -14.80 -7.31 -0.45
CA ILE A 73 -14.41 -7.45 -1.86
C ILE A 73 -14.38 -8.93 -2.25
N ASN A 74 -13.79 -9.77 -1.40
CA ASN A 74 -13.75 -11.21 -1.63
C ASN A 74 -15.15 -11.83 -1.64
N ALA A 75 -16.07 -11.41 -0.77
CA ALA A 75 -17.46 -11.84 -0.82
C ALA A 75 -18.12 -11.46 -2.16
N SER A 76 -17.87 -10.23 -2.63
CA SER A 76 -18.39 -9.74 -3.91
C SER A 76 -17.81 -10.49 -5.11
N ARG A 77 -16.51 -10.85 -5.06
CA ARG A 77 -15.86 -11.66 -6.10
C ARG A 77 -16.38 -13.08 -6.08
N LEU A 78 -16.51 -13.71 -4.92
CA LEU A 78 -17.02 -15.07 -4.74
C LEU A 78 -18.44 -15.23 -5.27
N PHE A 79 -19.30 -14.22 -5.08
CA PHE A 79 -20.66 -14.21 -5.63
C PHE A 79 -20.68 -14.24 -7.16
N GLN A 80 -19.68 -13.64 -7.81
CA GLN A 80 -19.56 -13.62 -9.28
C GLN A 80 -18.98 -14.93 -9.84
N LEU A 81 -18.42 -15.81 -9.00
CA LEU A 81 -17.86 -17.09 -9.42
C LEU A 81 -18.96 -18.15 -9.55
N LYS A 82 -19.04 -18.81 -10.72
CA LYS A 82 -19.98 -19.91 -10.96
C LYS A 82 -19.80 -21.06 -9.96
N ASN A 83 -18.55 -21.40 -9.66
CA ASN A 83 -18.20 -22.53 -8.79
C ASN A 83 -18.12 -22.14 -7.31
N LYS A 84 -18.32 -20.86 -6.95
CA LYS A 84 -18.24 -20.32 -5.58
C LYS A 84 -16.97 -20.71 -4.81
N GLU A 85 -15.84 -20.83 -5.51
CA GLU A 85 -14.54 -21.19 -4.91
C GLU A 85 -13.42 -20.42 -5.62
N PHE A 86 -12.44 -19.95 -4.85
CA PHE A 86 -11.23 -19.33 -5.38
C PHE A 86 -10.18 -20.40 -5.70
N THR A 87 -9.47 -20.25 -6.82
CA THR A 87 -8.38 -21.17 -7.22
C THR A 87 -7.03 -20.82 -6.62
N GLY A 88 -6.96 -19.71 -5.88
CA GLY A 88 -5.74 -19.20 -5.26
C GLY A 88 -5.95 -17.79 -4.74
N ASN A 89 -4.85 -17.14 -4.36
CA ASN A 89 -4.83 -15.75 -3.89
C ASN A 89 -3.76 -14.95 -4.66
N SER A 90 -3.90 -13.63 -4.64
CA SER A 90 -2.83 -12.73 -5.07
C SER A 90 -2.92 -11.43 -4.30
N TYR A 91 -1.77 -10.85 -4.02
CA TYR A 91 -1.66 -9.48 -3.54
C TYR A 91 -1.36 -8.50 -4.67
N ASP A 92 -1.10 -8.94 -5.90
CA ASP A 92 -0.86 -8.04 -7.02
C ASP A 92 -2.17 -7.70 -7.75
N LYS A 93 -2.48 -6.41 -7.82
CA LYS A 93 -3.70 -5.91 -8.45
C LYS A 93 -3.80 -6.28 -9.94
N LYS A 94 -2.70 -6.32 -10.70
CA LYS A 94 -2.72 -6.70 -12.12
C LYS A 94 -3.19 -8.15 -12.29
N ASP A 95 -2.79 -9.05 -11.39
CA ASP A 95 -3.24 -10.44 -11.43
C ASP A 95 -4.71 -10.56 -11.03
N LEU A 96 -5.10 -9.84 -9.98
CA LEU A 96 -6.48 -9.83 -9.47
C LEU A 96 -7.49 -9.25 -10.46
N ASP A 97 -7.08 -8.26 -11.26
CA ASP A 97 -7.92 -7.64 -12.29
C ASP A 97 -8.07 -8.56 -13.52
N LYS A 98 -7.06 -9.38 -13.81
CA LYS A 98 -7.09 -10.35 -14.92
C LYS A 98 -7.83 -11.64 -14.57
N ASN A 99 -7.82 -12.04 -13.31
CA ASN A 99 -8.37 -13.33 -12.90
C ASN A 99 -9.29 -13.20 -11.68
N LEU A 100 -10.60 -13.29 -11.95
CA LEU A 100 -11.64 -13.24 -10.91
C LEU A 100 -11.58 -14.42 -9.94
N ASN A 101 -11.01 -15.56 -10.35
CA ASN A 101 -10.88 -16.76 -9.51
C ASN A 101 -9.81 -16.61 -8.41
N LEU A 102 -9.04 -15.52 -8.42
CA LEU A 102 -8.09 -15.21 -7.36
C LEU A 102 -8.77 -14.41 -6.25
N LYS A 103 -8.58 -14.88 -5.01
CA LYS A 103 -8.90 -14.15 -3.79
C LYS A 103 -7.95 -12.97 -3.64
N VAL A 104 -8.49 -11.80 -3.33
CA VAL A 104 -7.71 -10.61 -2.97
C VAL A 104 -7.01 -10.88 -1.64
N ASP A 105 -5.69 -10.79 -1.65
CA ASP A 105 -4.83 -10.83 -0.48
C ASP A 105 -4.04 -9.52 -0.35
N TYR A 106 -3.36 -9.36 0.77
CA TYR A 106 -2.49 -8.21 1.03
C TYR A 106 -1.37 -8.56 2.01
N ILE A 107 -0.29 -7.78 1.93
CA ILE A 107 0.88 -7.92 2.79
C ILE A 107 0.79 -6.93 3.96
N VAL A 108 1.03 -7.41 5.18
CA VAL A 108 1.26 -6.53 6.34
C VAL A 108 2.75 -6.43 6.60
N ALA A 109 3.31 -5.23 6.42
CA ALA A 109 4.71 -4.95 6.67
C ALA A 109 4.89 -4.23 8.02
N PRO A 110 5.75 -4.72 8.93
CA PRO A 110 6.05 -4.01 10.16
C PRO A 110 6.79 -2.69 9.87
N PRO A 111 6.53 -1.62 10.62
CA PRO A 111 7.14 -0.33 10.37
C PRO A 111 8.64 -0.31 10.68
N ARG A 112 9.46 0.15 9.73
CA ARG A 112 10.92 0.31 9.86
C ARG A 112 11.35 1.78 9.86
N MET A 113 11.07 2.52 10.95
CA MET A 113 11.26 3.99 11.01
C MET A 113 12.69 4.44 10.66
N ALA A 114 13.71 3.79 11.23
CA ALA A 114 15.11 4.14 10.93
C ALA A 114 15.44 3.98 9.44
N PHE A 115 14.85 2.97 8.81
CA PHE A 115 15.03 2.70 7.39
C PHE A 115 14.35 3.74 6.50
N TYR A 116 13.12 4.15 6.87
CA TYR A 116 12.40 5.22 6.18
C TYR A 116 13.14 6.56 6.25
N MET A 117 13.77 6.86 7.39
CA MET A 117 14.60 8.06 7.56
C MET A 117 15.81 8.04 6.62
N LYS A 118 16.47 6.87 6.46
CA LYS A 118 17.58 6.72 5.51
C LYS A 118 17.14 6.99 4.07
N TYR A 119 16.04 6.36 3.62
CA TYR A 119 15.46 6.60 2.29
C TYR A 119 15.10 8.08 2.07
N SER A 120 14.50 8.72 3.08
CA SER A 120 14.14 10.14 3.01
C SER A 120 15.38 11.03 2.81
N ALA A 121 16.47 10.74 3.52
CA ALA A 121 17.73 11.47 3.38
C ALA A 121 18.34 11.29 1.97
N GLU A 122 18.29 10.07 1.42
CA GLU A 122 18.75 9.80 0.05
C GLU A 122 17.94 10.59 -0.99
N ILE A 123 16.62 10.64 -0.84
CA ILE A 123 15.74 11.43 -1.72
C ILE A 123 16.03 12.93 -1.59
N TYR A 124 16.19 13.43 -0.36
CA TYR A 124 16.51 14.83 -0.12
C TYR A 124 17.85 15.24 -0.75
N ASN A 125 18.86 14.37 -0.69
CA ASN A 125 20.14 14.59 -1.37
C ASN A 125 20.00 14.68 -2.89
N ILE A 126 18.98 14.07 -3.50
CA ILE A 126 18.68 14.27 -4.92
C ILE A 126 18.14 15.68 -5.13
N TYR A 127 17.20 16.14 -4.31
CA TYR A 127 16.61 17.47 -4.45
C TYR A 127 17.65 18.60 -4.35
N LEU A 128 18.61 18.48 -3.43
CA LEU A 128 19.71 19.43 -3.26
C LEU A 128 20.62 19.58 -4.49
N LYS A 129 20.60 18.62 -5.43
CA LYS A 129 21.35 18.74 -6.69
C LYS A 129 20.70 19.68 -7.70
N TYR A 130 19.40 19.96 -7.55
CA TYR A 130 18.60 20.67 -8.56
C TYR A 130 17.97 21.97 -8.05
N VAL A 131 17.90 22.17 -6.73
CA VAL A 131 17.24 23.33 -6.12
C VAL A 131 18.24 24.06 -5.22
N SER A 132 18.39 25.38 -5.42
CA SER A 132 19.27 26.29 -4.67
C SER A 132 18.57 27.59 -4.32
#